data_AF-A0A658NN05-F1
#
_entry.id   AF-A0A658NN05-F1
#
_cell.length_a   1.000
_cell.length_b   1.000
_cell.length_c   1.000
_cell.angle_alpha   90.00
_cell.angle_beta   90.00
_cell.angle_gamma   90.00
#
_symmetry.space_group_name_H-M   'P 1'
#
loop_
_entity.id
_entity.type
_entity.pdbx_description
1 polymer ?
#
loop_
_entity_poly.entity_id
_entity_poly.type
_entity_poly.pdbx_seq_one_letter_code
_entity_poly.pdbx_strand_id
1 'polypeptide(L)' 'MGAKVEDLTPKTKLQSYYEHDYESFLAVLKKNRKKLAIDPARREPAETLRSEFESSLGKLLPLLERIERTDRLID' A
#
# COMPACT_ATOMS: atom_id res chain seq x y z
N MET A 1 -9.64 -5.45 -12.23
CA MET A 1 -9.33 -4.94 -10.87
C MET A 1 -10.34 -3.85 -10.57
N GLY A 2 -11.34 -4.13 -9.71
CA GLY A 2 -12.65 -3.45 -9.77
C GLY A 2 -12.88 -2.23 -8.88
N ALA A 3 -11.84 -1.52 -8.43
CA ALA A 3 -12.02 -0.25 -7.71
C ALA A 3 -10.80 0.64 -7.93
N LYS A 4 -10.99 1.93 -8.19
CA LYS A 4 -9.88 2.89 -8.20
C LYS A 4 -9.51 3.26 -6.76
N VAL A 5 -8.22 3.51 -6.51
CA VAL A 5 -7.74 4.01 -5.21
C VAL A 5 -8.47 5.30 -4.80
N GLU A 6 -8.88 6.09 -5.79
CA GLU A 6 -9.65 7.33 -5.60
C GLU A 6 -11.01 7.13 -4.95
N ASP A 7 -11.63 5.96 -5.15
CA ASP A 7 -12.96 5.63 -4.61
C ASP A 7 -12.88 5.09 -3.17
N LEU A 8 -11.68 4.78 -2.69
CA LEU A 8 -11.43 4.18 -1.38
C LEU A 8 -11.24 5.27 -0.32
N THR A 9 -11.71 5.02 0.90
CA THR A 9 -11.65 6.01 1.98
C THR A 9 -11.03 5.42 3.25
N PRO A 10 -9.99 6.06 3.84
CA PRO A 10 -9.29 7.26 3.36
C PRO A 10 -8.27 6.95 2.25
N LYS A 11 -8.37 7.63 1.10
CA LYS A 11 -7.44 7.48 -0.04
C LYS A 11 -6.00 7.88 0.27
N THR A 12 -5.83 8.85 1.16
CA THR A 12 -4.51 9.35 1.58
C THR A 12 -3.67 8.24 2.21
N LYS A 13 -4.28 7.41 3.07
CA LYS A 13 -3.59 6.28 3.71
C LYS A 13 -3.21 5.16 2.72
N LEU A 14 -3.94 5.05 1.61
CA LEU A 14 -3.56 4.15 0.50
C LEU A 14 -2.49 4.75 -0.38
N GLN A 15 -2.47 6.07 -0.58
CA GLN A 15 -1.43 6.76 -1.34
C GLN A 15 -0.10 6.72 -0.61
N SER A 16 -0.12 6.88 0.72
CA SER A 16 1.07 6.74 1.57
C SER A 16 1.24 5.35 2.17
N TYR A 17 0.76 4.30 1.50
CA TYR A 17 0.83 2.93 2.05
C TYR A 17 2.25 2.50 2.44
N TYR A 18 3.27 3.07 1.78
CA TYR A 18 4.67 2.78 2.03
C TYR A 18 5.20 3.37 3.34
N GLU A 19 4.46 4.30 3.94
CA GLU A 19 4.75 4.87 5.27
C GLU A 19 4.06 4.07 6.40
N HIS A 20 3.20 3.11 6.05
CA HIS A 20 2.42 2.31 7.02
C HIS A 20 2.74 0.83 6.90
N ASP A 21 2.37 0.08 7.93
CA ASP A 21 2.46 -1.37 7.96
C ASP A 21 1.35 -2.04 7.13
N TYR A 22 1.56 -3.32 6.78
CA TYR A 22 0.59 -4.10 6.02
C TYR A 22 -0.77 -4.22 6.72
N GLU A 23 -0.82 -4.27 8.05
CA GLU A 23 -2.11 -4.37 8.77
C GLU A 23 -2.91 -3.08 8.64
N SER A 24 -2.25 -1.94 8.74
CA SER A 24 -2.83 -0.62 8.47
C SER A 24 -3.39 -0.52 7.06
N PHE A 25 -2.65 -0.98 6.05
CA PHE A 25 -3.09 -1.02 4.66
C PHE A 25 -4.30 -1.96 4.48
N LEU A 26 -4.21 -3.18 5.03
CA LEU A 26 -5.26 -4.17 4.98
C LEU A 26 -6.53 -3.71 5.71
N ALA A 27 -6.42 -2.97 6.81
CA ALA A 27 -7.55 -2.41 7.52
C ALA A 27 -8.34 -1.42 6.64
N VAL A 28 -7.65 -0.60 5.84
CA VAL A 28 -8.30 0.31 4.88
C VAL A 28 -9.00 -0.48 3.78
N LEU A 29 -8.37 -1.53 3.25
CA LEU A 29 -8.99 -2.41 2.25
C LEU A 29 -10.22 -3.13 2.82
N LYS A 30 -10.13 -3.70 4.02
CA LYS A 30 -11.26 -4.34 4.73
C LYS A 30 -12.42 -3.37 4.95
N LYS A 31 -12.12 -2.12 5.33
CA LYS A 31 -13.14 -1.06 5.48
C LYS A 31 -13.87 -0.77 4.17
N ASN A 32 -13.16 -0.86 3.04
CA ASN A 32 -13.71 -0.62 1.71
C ASN A 32 -14.10 -1.90 0.97
N ARG A 33 -14.17 -3.07 1.63
CA ARG A 33 -14.47 -4.37 1.00
C ARG A 33 -15.74 -4.37 0.15
N LYS A 34 -16.76 -3.57 0.51
CA LYS A 34 -18.01 -3.44 -0.26
C LYS A 34 -17.82 -2.75 -1.62
N LYS A 35 -16.76 -1.96 -1.76
CA LYS A 35 -16.37 -1.27 -3.00
C LYS A 35 -15.36 -2.08 -3.81
N LEU A 36 -14.73 -3.08 -3.21
CA LEU A 36 -13.75 -3.94 -3.86
C LEU A 36 -14.45 -5.12 -4.54
N ALA A 37 -14.04 -5.45 -5.77
CA ALA A 37 -14.52 -6.64 -6.47
C ALA A 37 -14.00 -7.95 -5.85
N ILE A 38 -12.95 -7.86 -5.04
CA ILE A 38 -12.33 -8.98 -4.33
C ILE A 38 -12.39 -8.70 -2.83
N ASP A 39 -12.67 -9.74 -2.05
CA ASP A 39 -12.65 -9.64 -0.59
C ASP A 39 -11.20 -9.77 -0.09
N PRO A 40 -10.57 -8.68 0.40
CA PRO A 40 -9.19 -8.70 0.88
C PRO A 40 -9.04 -9.50 2.18
N ALA A 41 -10.12 -9.88 2.85
CA ALA A 41 -10.07 -10.73 4.04
C ALA A 41 -10.05 -12.23 3.72
N ARG A 42 -10.26 -12.62 2.45
CA ARG A 42 -10.11 -14.02 2.04
C ARG A 42 -8.63 -14.41 2.05
N ARG A 43 -8.34 -15.68 2.35
CA ARG A 43 -6.97 -16.19 2.48
C ARG A 43 -6.15 -16.00 1.20
N GLU A 44 -6.70 -16.36 0.05
CA GLU A 44 -6.01 -16.29 -1.25
C GLU A 44 -5.66 -14.83 -1.62
N PRO A 45 -6.61 -13.86 -1.63
CA PRO A 45 -6.27 -12.46 -1.92
C PRO A 45 -5.38 -11.83 -0.84
N ALA A 46 -5.51 -12.22 0.43
CA ALA A 46 -4.68 -11.67 1.50
C ALA A 46 -3.20 -12.06 1.38
N GLU A 47 -2.90 -13.30 0.97
CA GLU A 47 -1.52 -13.73 0.72
C GLU A 47 -0.95 -13.06 -0.53
N THR A 48 -1.71 -12.97 -1.62
CA THR A 48 -1.29 -12.25 -2.83
C THR A 48 -1.04 -10.77 -2.53
N LEU A 49 -1.96 -10.09 -1.83
CA LEU A 49 -1.81 -8.68 -1.47
C LEU A 49 -0.58 -8.44 -0.60
N ARG A 50 -0.29 -9.35 0.33
CA ARG A 50 0.90 -9.26 1.18
C ARG A 50 2.17 -9.38 0.35
N SER A 51 2.24 -10.38 -0.53
CA SER A 51 3.40 -10.57 -1.41
C SER A 51 3.63 -9.36 -2.32
N GLU A 52 2.57 -8.82 -2.92
CA GLU A 52 2.65 -7.62 -3.77
C GLU A 52 3.05 -6.37 -2.97
N PHE A 53 2.52 -6.22 -1.75
CA PHE A 53 2.87 -5.13 -0.85
C PHE A 53 4.35 -5.17 -0.44
N GLU A 54 4.84 -6.32 0.01
CA GLU A 54 6.24 -6.51 0.40
C GLU A 54 7.18 -6.34 -0.81
N SER A 55 6.81 -6.88 -1.98
CA SER A 55 7.57 -6.72 -3.23
C SER A 55 7.65 -5.25 -3.67
N SER A 56 6.55 -4.51 -3.53
CA SER A 56 6.50 -3.08 -3.85
C SER A 56 7.38 -2.27 -2.89
N LEU A 57 7.28 -2.53 -1.59
CA LEU A 57 8.14 -1.90 -0.58
C LEU A 57 9.62 -2.19 -0.81
N GLY A 58 9.98 -3.43 -1.15
CA GLY A 58 11.36 -3.81 -1.44
C GLY A 58 11.98 -3.02 -2.60
N LYS A 59 11.16 -2.49 -3.52
CA LYS A 59 11.61 -1.59 -4.59
C LYS A 59 11.54 -0.12 -4.19
N LEU A 60 10.52 0.26 -3.42
CA LEU A 60 10.25 1.66 -3.07
C LEU A 60 11.20 2.18 -2.00
N LEU A 61 11.47 1.39 -0.95
CA LEU A 61 12.37 1.75 0.15
C LEU A 61 13.78 2.12 -0.32
N PRO A 62 14.48 1.34 -1.18
CA PRO A 62 15.80 1.74 -1.64
C PRO A 62 15.77 2.97 -2.55
N LEU A 63 14.66 3.25 -3.24
CA LEU A 63 14.50 4.47 -4.03
C LEU A 63 14.30 5.69 -3.12
N LEU A 64 13.47 5.57 -2.08
CA LEU A 64 13.28 6.61 -1.07
C LEU A 64 14.59 6.90 -0.34
N GLU A 65 15.34 5.88 0.07
CA GLU A 65 16.63 6.04 0.74
C GLU A 65 17.65 6.78 -0.16
N ARG A 66 17.67 6.47 -1.46
CA ARG A 66 18.53 7.19 -2.43
C ARG A 66 18.14 8.66 -2.58
N ILE A 67 16.83 8.96 -2.56
CA ILE A 67 16.33 10.34 -2.60
C ILE A 67 16.75 11.08 -1.34
N GLU A 68 16.50 10.52 -0.14
CA GLU A 68 16.90 11.14 1.14
C GLU A 68 18.42 11.36 1.23
N ARG A 69 19.23 10.40 0.78
CA ARG A 69 20.69 10.57 0.72
C ARG A 69 21.11 11.70 -0.21
N THR A 70 20.38 11.88 -1.31
CA THR A 70 20.66 12.97 -2.27
C THR A 70 20.23 14.31 -1.69
N ASP A 71 19.10 14.37 -0.98
CA ASP A 71 18.60 15.58 -0.32
C ASP A 71 19.59 16.10 0.74
N ARG A 72 20.24 15.19 1.48
CA ARG A 72 21.28 15.52 2.48
C ARG A 72 22.62 15.98 1.90
N LEU A 73 22.82 15.88 0.59
CA LEU A 73 24.03 16.39 -0.08
C LEU A 73 23.87 17.86 -0.53
N ILE A 74 22.70 18.46 -0.32
CA ILE A 74 22.35 19.82 -0.77
C ILE A 74 22.39 20.82 0.41
N ASP A 75 22.77 20.39 1.62
CA ASP A 75 23.13 21.24 2.77
C ASP A 75 24.66 21.46 2.83
#